data_AF-A0AA35PV78-F1
#
_entry.id   AF-A0AA35PV78-F1
#
_cell.length_a   1.000
_cell.length_b   1.000
_cell.length_c   1.000
_cell.angle_alpha   90.00
_cell.angle_beta   90.00
_cell.angle_gamma   90.00
#
_symmetry.space_group_name_H-M   'P 1'
#
loop_
_entity.id
_entity.type
_entity.pdbx_description
1 polymer ?
#
loop_
_entity_poly.entity_id
_entity_poly.type
_entity_poly.pdbx_seq_one_letter_code
_entity_poly.pdbx_strand_id
1 'polypeptide(L)'
;MMSANDCWTDHRLICSTMAIKIIPQRRLQGRKPRRKMNTQALQDPIKRDCFQTTLKDHLLSEFPDNIEEHWTKLKTSIIEVCEQTIGYQTRKHQDWFDENDSEIERMIDKKRKAFQICQRERNFAIKKKPLCQC
;
A
#
# COMPACT_ATOMS: atom_id res chain seq x y z
N MET A 1 -17.37 35.84 25.85
CA MET A 1 -17.68 34.46 25.39
C MET A 1 -16.40 33.87 24.82
N MET A 2 -15.77 32.93 25.52
CA MET A 2 -14.54 32.27 25.05
C MET A 2 -14.88 31.32 23.89
N SER A 3 -14.17 31.49 22.78
CA SER A 3 -14.25 30.65 21.59
C SER A 3 -13.67 29.26 21.88
N ALA A 4 -14.15 28.22 21.20
CA ALA A 4 -13.70 26.83 21.38
C ALA A 4 -12.21 26.58 20.98
N ASN A 5 -11.46 27.63 20.66
CA ASN A 5 -10.01 27.60 20.43
C ASN A 5 -9.18 28.06 21.65
N ASP A 6 -9.81 28.32 22.80
CA ASP A 6 -9.11 28.57 24.07
C ASP A 6 -8.56 27.26 24.67
N CYS A 7 -7.72 26.56 23.90
CA CYS A 7 -6.95 25.43 24.40
C CYS A 7 -5.81 25.99 25.27
N TRP A 8 -6.08 26.14 26.56
CA TRP A 8 -5.12 26.50 27.61
C TRP A 8 -4.12 25.35 27.89
N THR A 9 -3.46 24.84 26.86
CA THR A 9 -2.22 24.09 27.07
C THR A 9 -1.11 25.10 27.30
N ASP A 10 -0.35 24.93 28.39
CA ASP A 10 0.87 25.68 28.76
C ASP A 10 1.90 25.82 27.62
N HIS A 11 1.73 25.04 26.56
CA HIS A 11 2.52 25.07 25.34
C HIS A 11 1.96 26.11 24.36
N ARG A 12 2.63 27.26 24.28
CA ARG A 12 2.40 28.23 23.19
C ARG A 12 3.21 27.81 21.98
N LEU A 13 2.55 27.62 20.84
CA LEU A 13 3.25 27.42 19.57
C LEU A 13 3.92 28.74 19.16
N ILE A 14 5.25 28.77 19.18
CA ILE A 14 6.03 29.89 18.66
C ILE A 14 6.33 29.59 17.19
N CYS A 15 5.73 30.36 16.29
CA CYS A 15 6.02 30.28 14.85
C CYS A 15 7.05 31.35 14.49
N SER A 16 8.12 30.96 13.81
CA SER A 16 9.08 31.89 13.21
C SER A 16 9.10 31.68 11.70
N THR A 17 8.92 32.76 10.95
CA THR A 17 8.99 32.76 9.49
C THR A 17 10.43 32.95 9.06
N MET A 18 10.98 31.95 8.39
CA MET A 18 12.37 31.95 7.95
C MET A 18 12.48 31.37 6.53
N ALA A 19 13.38 31.94 5.73
CA ALA A 19 13.65 31.47 4.37
C ALA A 19 14.79 30.44 4.40
N ILE A 20 14.48 29.20 4.79
CA ILE A 20 15.46 28.10 4.82
C ILE A 20 15.31 27.23 3.58
N LYS A 21 16.40 27.06 2.84
CA LYS A 21 16.49 26.08 1.75
C LYS A 21 17.09 24.79 2.28
N ILE A 22 16.23 23.84 2.67
CA ILE A 22 16.66 22.49 3.00
C ILE A 22 16.93 21.75 1.69
N ILE A 23 18.20 21.47 1.38
CA ILE A 23 18.55 20.61 0.26
C ILE A 23 18.25 19.18 0.70
N PRO A 24 17.32 18.45 0.05
CA PRO A 24 17.08 17.06 0.39
C PRO A 24 18.36 16.26 0.14
N GLN A 25 18.80 15.51 1.15
CA GLN A 25 19.90 14.57 0.95
C GLN A 25 19.51 13.62 -0.19
N ARG A 26 20.38 13.55 -1.20
CA ARG A 26 20.20 12.65 -2.33
C ARG A 26 20.28 11.22 -1.79
N ARG A 27 19.13 10.56 -1.64
CA ARG A 27 19.11 9.12 -1.32
C ARG A 27 19.82 8.42 -2.45
N LEU A 28 20.98 7.81 -2.17
CA LEU A 28 21.56 6.81 -3.06
C LEU A 28 20.49 5.72 -3.16
N GLN A 29 19.76 5.69 -4.28
CA GLN A 29 18.84 4.60 -4.54
C GLN A 29 19.70 3.34 -4.55
N GLY A 30 19.52 2.51 -3.52
CA GLY A 30 20.18 1.21 -3.46
C GLY A 30 19.89 0.41 -4.73
N ARG A 31 20.67 -0.64 -4.96
CA ARG A 31 20.45 -1.52 -6.12
C ARG A 31 18.99 -1.96 -6.15
N LYS A 32 18.36 -1.86 -7.33
CA LYS A 32 16.98 -2.31 -7.53
C LYS A 32 16.89 -3.77 -7.07
N PRO A 33 15.93 -4.12 -6.18
CA PRO A 33 15.77 -5.49 -5.75
C PRO A 33 15.45 -6.37 -6.95
N ARG A 34 16.03 -7.58 -7.00
CA ARG A 34 15.74 -8.56 -8.05
C ARG A 34 14.26 -8.94 -7.98
N ARG A 35 13.63 -9.12 -9.14
CA ARG A 35 12.26 -9.62 -9.23
C ARG A 35 12.23 -11.05 -8.71
N LYS A 36 11.23 -11.37 -7.89
CA LYS A 36 11.03 -12.72 -7.34
C LYS A 36 10.01 -13.48 -8.19
N MET A 37 10.22 -14.77 -8.40
CA MET A 37 9.27 -15.63 -9.12
C MET A 37 8.04 -15.91 -8.26
N ASN A 38 6.86 -16.00 -8.87
CA ASN A 38 5.60 -16.22 -8.17
C ASN A 38 5.37 -17.69 -7.80
N THR A 39 6.12 -18.18 -6.81
CA THR A 39 5.98 -19.57 -6.35
C THR A 39 4.61 -19.89 -5.76
N GLN A 40 3.84 -18.90 -5.29
CA GLN A 40 2.45 -19.10 -4.83
C GLN A 40 1.54 -19.57 -5.96
N ALA A 41 1.83 -19.21 -7.21
CA ALA A 41 1.06 -19.67 -8.36
C ALA A 41 1.08 -21.19 -8.53
N LEU A 42 2.08 -21.90 -7.97
CA LEU A 42 2.17 -23.37 -8.01
C LEU A 42 1.19 -24.06 -7.04
N GLN A 43 0.51 -23.31 -6.17
CA GLN A 43 -0.59 -23.86 -5.37
C GLN A 43 -1.81 -24.20 -6.24
N ASP A 44 -1.93 -23.56 -7.40
CA ASP A 44 -2.92 -23.91 -8.42
C ASP A 44 -2.45 -25.17 -9.19
N PRO A 45 -3.19 -26.28 -9.13
CA PRO A 45 -2.79 -27.52 -9.79
C PRO A 45 -2.64 -27.36 -11.30
N ILE A 46 -3.44 -26.51 -11.94
CA ILE A 46 -3.38 -26.30 -13.41
C ILE A 46 -2.04 -25.66 -13.78
N LYS A 47 -1.61 -24.65 -13.03
CA LYS A 47 -0.33 -23.97 -13.26
C LYS A 47 0.85 -24.87 -12.95
N ARG A 48 0.76 -25.70 -11.93
CA ARG A 48 1.78 -26.69 -11.61
C ARG A 48 1.95 -27.70 -12.74
N ASP A 49 0.86 -28.23 -13.27
CA ASP A 49 0.90 -29.25 -14.33
C ASP A 49 1.39 -28.64 -15.66
N CYS A 50 0.96 -27.40 -15.95
CA CYS A 50 1.48 -26.60 -17.06
C CYS A 50 3.00 -26.39 -16.92
N PHE A 51 3.46 -25.92 -15.76
CA PHE A 51 4.89 -25.76 -15.47
C PHE A 51 5.69 -27.06 -15.67
N GLN A 52 5.17 -28.18 -15.16
CA GLN A 52 5.86 -29.46 -15.26
C GLN A 52 5.95 -29.95 -16.72
N THR A 53 4.92 -29.71 -17.53
CA THR A 53 4.90 -30.11 -18.95
C THR A 53 5.86 -29.24 -19.74
N THR A 54 5.74 -27.91 -19.63
CA THR A 54 6.65 -26.98 -20.31
C THR A 54 8.10 -27.19 -19.90
N LEU A 55 8.39 -27.49 -18.63
CA LEU A 55 9.75 -27.77 -18.18
C LEU A 55 10.33 -29.02 -18.85
N LYS A 56 9.54 -30.09 -18.97
CA LYS A 56 10.00 -31.32 -19.64
C LYS A 56 10.33 -31.08 -21.11
N ASP A 57 9.52 -30.27 -21.80
CA ASP A 57 9.73 -29.95 -23.21
C ASP A 57 10.94 -29.05 -23.44
N HIS A 58 11.27 -28.19 -22.48
CA HIS A 58 12.35 -27.20 -22.60
C HIS A 58 13.72 -27.70 -22.10
N LEU A 59 13.76 -28.84 -21.39
CA LEU A 59 15.01 -29.46 -20.97
C LEU A 59 15.66 -30.18 -22.16
N LEU A 60 16.96 -29.98 -22.32
CA LEU A 60 17.74 -30.60 -23.40
C LEU A 60 17.79 -32.13 -23.20
N SER A 61 17.59 -32.87 -24.28
CA SER A 61 17.76 -34.33 -24.28
C SER A 61 19.24 -34.75 -24.29
N GLU A 62 20.16 -33.84 -24.62
CA GLU A 62 21.60 -34.10 -24.73
C GLU A 62 22.41 -33.15 -23.84
N PHE A 63 23.41 -33.70 -23.17
CA PHE A 63 24.28 -32.99 -22.24
C PHE A 63 25.53 -32.50 -23.00
N PRO A 64 25.82 -31.20 -23.04
CA PRO A 64 27.05 -30.69 -23.64
C PRO A 64 28.28 -31.09 -22.80
N ASP A 65 29.43 -31.27 -23.45
CA ASP A 65 30.68 -31.70 -22.81
C ASP A 65 31.19 -30.71 -21.74
N ASN A 66 30.88 -29.43 -21.90
CA ASN A 66 31.26 -28.38 -20.97
C ASN A 66 30.23 -28.27 -19.82
N ILE A 67 30.67 -28.64 -18.62
CA ILE A 67 29.87 -28.60 -17.38
C ILE A 67 29.32 -27.20 -17.09
N GLU A 68 30.11 -26.14 -17.32
CA GLU A 68 29.68 -24.77 -17.01
C GLU A 68 28.59 -24.27 -17.96
N GLU A 69 28.69 -24.63 -19.24
CA GLU A 69 27.63 -24.38 -20.22
C GLU A 69 26.37 -25.18 -19.90
N HIS A 70 26.52 -26.44 -19.48
CA HIS A 70 25.39 -27.27 -19.08
C HIS A 70 24.61 -26.63 -17.92
N TRP A 71 25.30 -26.23 -16.84
CA TRP A 71 24.66 -25.57 -15.70
C TRP A 71 24.02 -24.23 -16.08
N THR A 72 24.68 -23.48 -16.96
CA THR A 72 24.16 -22.19 -17.42
C THR A 72 22.87 -22.39 -18.22
N LYS A 73 22.85 -23.33 -19.17
CA LYS A 73 21.67 -23.69 -19.97
C LYS A 73 20.53 -24.19 -19.10
N LEU A 74 20.80 -25.13 -18.18
CA LEU A 74 19.78 -25.63 -17.26
C LEU A 74 19.14 -24.49 -16.47
N LYS A 75 19.96 -23.59 -15.91
CA LYS A 75 19.50 -22.44 -15.15
C LYS A 75 18.66 -21.49 -15.99
N THR A 76 19.10 -21.14 -17.21
CA THR A 76 18.36 -20.21 -18.08
C THR A 76 17.03 -20.81 -18.50
N SER A 77 17.00 -22.09 -18.88
CA SER A 77 15.77 -22.79 -19.25
C SER A 77 14.77 -22.85 -18.09
N ILE A 78 15.22 -23.14 -16.87
CA ILE A 78 14.32 -23.12 -15.69
C ILE A 78 13.75 -21.70 -15.47
N ILE A 79 14.58 -20.66 -15.59
CA ILE A 79 14.13 -19.28 -15.39
C ILE A 79 13.11 -18.87 -16.46
N GLU A 80 13.37 -19.20 -17.72
CA GLU A 80 12.49 -18.92 -18.86
C GLU A 80 11.13 -19.62 -18.70
N VAL A 81 11.14 -20.91 -18.37
CA VAL A 81 9.91 -21.68 -18.14
C VAL A 81 9.12 -21.10 -16.97
N CYS A 82 9.80 -20.74 -15.87
CA CYS A 82 9.13 -20.09 -14.74
C CYS A 82 8.51 -18.74 -15.15
N GLU A 83 9.22 -17.94 -15.95
CA GLU A 83 8.71 -16.65 -16.43
C GLU A 83 7.47 -16.82 -17.32
N GLN A 84 7.47 -17.82 -18.20
CA GLN A 84 6.34 -18.12 -19.10
C GLN A 84 5.11 -18.65 -18.37
N THR A 85 5.29 -19.46 -17.32
CA THR A 85 4.19 -20.22 -16.70
C THR A 85 3.64 -19.56 -15.43
N ILE A 86 4.50 -19.24 -14.48
CA ILE A 86 4.11 -18.70 -13.17
C ILE A 86 4.35 -17.19 -13.05
N GLY A 87 5.28 -16.65 -13.84
CA GLY A 87 5.60 -15.23 -13.88
C GLY A 87 6.17 -14.69 -12.56
N TYR A 88 6.40 -13.37 -12.52
CA TYR A 88 6.96 -12.71 -11.34
C TYR A 88 5.91 -12.35 -10.30
N GLN A 89 6.32 -12.31 -9.03
CA GLN A 89 5.52 -11.74 -7.96
C GLN A 89 5.24 -10.27 -8.26
N THR A 90 3.95 -9.94 -8.33
CA THR A 90 3.51 -8.56 -8.36
C THR A 90 3.53 -7.99 -6.95
N ARG A 91 3.89 -6.71 -6.83
CA ARG A 91 3.71 -6.01 -5.56
C ARG A 91 2.21 -5.85 -5.37
N LYS A 92 1.63 -6.55 -4.40
CA LYS A 92 0.37 -6.11 -3.82
C LYS A 92 0.70 -4.85 -3.02
N HIS A 93 0.02 -3.75 -3.32
CA HIS A 93 0.01 -2.62 -2.40
C HIS A 93 -0.66 -3.15 -1.13
N GLN A 94 0.13 -3.40 -0.09
CA GLN A 94 -0.39 -3.57 1.25
C GLN A 94 -0.70 -2.18 1.79
N ASP A 95 -1.62 -1.46 1.13
CA ASP A 95 -2.23 -0.33 1.81
C ASP A 95 -3.28 -0.96 2.71
N TRP A 96 -2.98 -0.96 4.01
CA TRP A 96 -3.89 -1.43 5.05
C TRP A 96 -5.27 -0.75 4.91
N PHE A 97 -5.33 0.43 4.28
CA PHE A 97 -6.55 1.13 3.92
C PHE A 97 -7.51 0.30 3.05
N ASP A 98 -7.06 -0.32 1.96
CA ASP A 98 -7.97 -1.03 1.03
C ASP A 98 -8.77 -2.16 1.73
N GLU A 99 -8.12 -2.90 2.64
CA GLU A 99 -8.74 -3.97 3.42
C GLU A 99 -9.71 -3.43 4.49
N ASN A 100 -9.53 -2.18 4.92
CA ASN A 100 -10.27 -1.56 6.02
C ASN A 100 -11.22 -0.42 5.56
N ASP A 101 -11.29 -0.15 4.25
CA ASP A 101 -12.04 0.98 3.68
C ASP A 101 -13.48 1.02 4.16
N SER A 102 -14.17 -0.12 4.13
CA SER A 102 -15.56 -0.22 4.59
C SER A 102 -15.71 0.12 6.09
N GLU A 103 -14.75 -0.27 6.92
CA GLU A 103 -14.76 0.06 8.35
C GLU A 103 -14.45 1.55 8.57
N ILE A 104 -13.49 2.09 7.84
CA ILE A 104 -13.11 3.51 7.90
C ILE A 104 -14.28 4.39 7.45
N GLU A 105 -14.92 4.09 6.33
CA GLU A 105 -16.11 4.80 5.84
C GLU A 105 -17.24 4.78 6.87
N ARG A 106 -17.52 3.60 7.46
CA ARG A 106 -18.52 3.45 8.52
C ARG A 106 -18.23 4.36 9.72
N MET A 107 -16.97 4.45 10.14
CA MET A 107 -16.56 5.28 11.28
C MET A 107 -16.65 6.78 10.95
N ILE A 108 -16.26 7.17 9.74
CA ILE A 108 -16.39 8.56 9.25
C ILE A 108 -17.87 8.97 9.21
N ASP A 109 -18.75 8.11 8.71
CA ASP A 109 -20.17 8.38 8.62
C ASP A 109 -20.83 8.50 9.99
N LYS A 110 -20.46 7.65 10.95
CA LYS A 110 -20.90 7.79 12.35
C LYS A 110 -20.50 9.15 12.92
N LYS A 111 -19.24 9.57 12.73
CA LYS A 111 -18.75 10.87 13.18
C LYS A 111 -19.53 12.02 12.51
N ARG A 112 -19.73 11.96 11.19
CA ARG A 112 -20.48 12.98 10.43
C ARG A 112 -21.93 13.09 10.93
N LYS A 113 -22.61 11.97 11.15
CA LYS A 113 -23.99 11.94 11.68
C LYS A 113 -24.07 12.57 13.08
N ALA A 114 -23.18 12.16 14.00
CA ALA A 114 -23.14 12.72 15.35
C ALA A 114 -22.89 14.24 15.32
N PHE A 115 -21.99 14.70 14.46
CA PHE A 115 -21.71 16.13 14.30
C PHE A 115 -22.90 16.91 13.75
N GLN A 116 -23.63 16.38 12.76
CA GLN A 116 -24.84 17.01 12.23
C GLN A 116 -25.94 17.13 13.29
N ILE A 117 -26.10 16.12 14.16
CA ILE A 117 -27.06 16.16 15.27
C ILE A 117 -26.67 17.27 16.25
N CYS A 118 -25.42 17.28 16.71
CA CYS A 118 -24.90 18.30 17.62
C CYS A 118 -25.03 19.73 17.06
N GLN A 119 -24.74 19.93 15.76
CA GLN A 119 -24.97 21.22 15.11
C GLN A 119 -26.44 21.64 15.10
N ARG A 120 -27.35 20.71 14.78
CA ARG A 120 -28.79 21.00 14.79
C ARG A 120 -29.25 21.39 16.19
N GLU A 121 -28.89 20.63 17.21
CA GLU A 121 -29.23 20.93 18.61
C GLU A 121 -28.69 22.29 19.06
N ARG A 122 -27.43 22.61 18.72
CA ARG A 122 -26.83 23.92 18.97
C ARG A 122 -27.61 25.04 18.27
N ASN A 123 -27.99 24.84 17.00
CA ASN A 123 -28.78 25.81 16.25
C ASN A 123 -30.21 25.98 16.81
N PHE A 124 -30.85 24.90 17.28
CA PHE A 124 -32.14 24.97 17.97
C PHE A 124 -32.03 25.70 19.32
N ALA A 125 -30.97 25.45 20.09
CA ALA A 125 -30.71 26.12 21.35
C ALA A 125 -30.45 27.63 21.17
N ILE A 126 -29.76 28.02 20.10
CA ILE A 126 -29.54 29.43 19.74
C ILE A 126 -30.87 30.10 19.32
N LYS A 127 -31.72 29.41 18.56
CA LYS A 127 -33.03 29.93 18.13
C LYS A 127 -34.07 30.05 19.26
N LYS A 128 -33.92 29.28 20.35
CA LYS A 128 -34.79 29.36 21.54
C LYS A 128 -34.40 30.45 22.52
N LYS A 129 -33.31 31.20 22.29
CA LYS A 129 -33.02 32.39 23.09
C LYS A 129 -34.04 33.47 22.68
N PRO A 130 -34.96 33.89 23.57
CA PRO A 130 -35.90 34.95 23.22
C PRO A 130 -35.11 36.22 22.97
N LEU A 131 -35.41 36.91 21.86
CA LEU A 131 -35.15 38.34 21.76
C LEU A 131 -35.95 38.98 22.90
N CYS A 132 -35.30 39.29 24.02
CA CYS A 132 -35.81 40.28 24.95
C CYS A 132 -35.90 41.60 24.18
N GLN A 133 -37.09 41.88 23.65
CA GLN A 133 -37.54 43.23 23.38
C GLN A 133 -38.21 43.75 24.64
N CYS A 134 -37.80 44.96 25.02
CA CYS A 134 -38.26 45.80 26.14
C CYS A 134 -37.62 45.48 27.50
#